data_AF-A0A962BZL8-F1
#
_entry.id   AF-A0A962BZL8-F1
#
_cell.length_a   1.000
_cell.length_b   1.000
_cell.length_c   1.000
_cell.angle_alpha   90.00
_cell.angle_beta   90.00
_cell.angle_gamma   90.00
#
_symmetry.space_group_name_H-M   'P 1'
#
loop_
_entity.id
_entity.type
_entity.pdbx_description
1 polymer ?
#
loop_
_entity_poly.entity_id
_entity_poly.type
_entity_poly.pdbx_seq_one_letter_code
_entity_poly.pdbx_strand_id
1 'polypeptide(L)'
;RLSNVSNSTEGDQLSGCHSGSWFNTQQSGHGLQLEVLDSGDARTALAVWYHYLNGEPRWLIGSGPVDGDHADLAMVITHGPDFPPNYDAADKVQEPWGTLRFSVDGANQAQINWDADYADYGDGSMDLTRLTTLDGHACMP
;
A
#
# COMPACT_ATOMS: atom_id res chain seq x y z
N ARG A 1 -21.21 31.53 -13.95
CA ARG A 1 -20.81 30.39 -13.09
C ARG A 1 -19.47 29.90 -13.62
N LEU A 2 -18.38 30.33 -13.02
CA LEU A 2 -17.04 29.88 -13.38
C LEU A 2 -16.77 28.64 -12.54
N SER A 3 -16.78 27.47 -13.18
CA SER A 3 -16.33 26.22 -12.58
C SER A 3 -14.82 26.26 -12.50
N ASN A 4 -14.30 26.37 -11.28
CA ASN A 4 -12.88 26.14 -10.97
C ASN A 4 -12.58 24.67 -11.27
N VAL A 5 -12.00 24.39 -12.43
CA VAL A 5 -11.31 23.12 -12.66
C VAL A 5 -9.95 23.26 -11.97
N SER A 6 -9.82 22.66 -10.78
CA SER A 6 -8.50 22.43 -10.19
C SER A 6 -7.74 21.54 -11.17
N ASN A 7 -6.67 22.09 -11.75
CA ASN A 7 -5.79 21.36 -12.64
C ASN A 7 -4.91 20.45 -11.76
N SER A 8 -5.45 19.32 -11.30
CA SER A 8 -4.66 18.31 -10.60
C SER A 8 -3.65 17.75 -11.60
N THR A 9 -2.37 17.83 -11.24
CA THR A 9 -1.31 17.20 -12.04
C THR A 9 -1.41 15.69 -11.87
N GLU A 10 -0.86 14.91 -12.79
CA GLU A 10 -0.89 13.44 -12.67
C GLU A 10 -0.19 12.95 -11.39
N GLY A 11 0.76 13.73 -10.86
CA GLY A 11 1.39 13.50 -9.56
C GLY A 11 0.47 13.67 -8.35
N ASP A 12 -0.66 14.37 -8.50
CA ASP A 12 -1.62 14.62 -7.41
C ASP A 12 -2.75 13.58 -7.38
N GLN A 13 -2.71 12.59 -8.27
CA GLN A 13 -3.72 11.53 -8.37
C GLN A 13 -3.03 10.18 -8.30
N LEU A 14 -3.51 9.31 -7.42
CA LEU A 14 -2.94 7.98 -7.29
C LEU A 14 -3.18 7.20 -8.60
N SER A 15 -2.11 6.75 -9.24
CA SER A 15 -2.12 6.24 -10.60
C SER A 15 -1.04 5.19 -10.81
N GLY A 16 -1.00 4.57 -12.01
CA GLY A 16 0.03 3.60 -12.38
C GLY A 16 1.46 4.10 -12.15
N CYS A 17 1.70 5.41 -12.29
CA CYS A 17 3.03 6.00 -12.06
C CYS A 17 3.50 5.92 -10.60
N HIS A 18 2.57 5.70 -9.67
CA HIS A 18 2.82 5.51 -8.24
C HIS A 18 3.19 4.08 -7.85
N SER A 19 3.08 3.15 -8.78
CA SER A 19 3.52 1.77 -8.57
C SER A 19 5.03 1.71 -8.36
N GLY A 20 5.44 0.88 -7.41
CA GLY A 20 6.83 0.76 -6.97
C GLY A 20 6.95 0.46 -5.49
N SER A 21 8.18 0.50 -5.00
CA SER A 21 8.51 0.32 -3.60
C SER A 21 8.61 1.69 -2.92
N TRP A 22 8.04 1.78 -1.73
CA TRP A 22 8.00 2.95 -0.87
C TRP A 22 8.59 2.57 0.49
N PHE A 23 9.32 3.47 1.14
CA PHE A 23 9.98 3.18 2.41
C PHE A 23 9.94 4.36 3.37
N ASN A 24 10.03 4.09 4.66
CA ASN A 24 10.19 5.12 5.67
C ASN A 24 11.68 5.44 5.87
N THR A 25 12.08 6.70 5.70
CA THR A 25 13.50 7.11 5.78
C THR A 25 14.06 7.07 7.21
N GLN A 26 13.19 7.08 8.22
CA GLN A 26 13.56 7.06 9.64
C GLN A 26 13.53 5.64 10.24
N GLN A 27 12.90 4.68 9.56
CA GLN A 27 12.69 3.31 10.02
C GLN A 27 13.10 2.31 8.93
N SER A 28 14.40 2.01 8.87
CA SER A 28 14.95 1.06 7.90
C SER A 28 14.29 -0.32 8.05
N GLY A 29 13.83 -0.89 6.94
CA GLY A 29 13.12 -2.17 6.91
C GLY A 29 11.59 -2.06 6.94
N HIS A 30 11.03 -0.87 7.16
CA HIS A 30 9.61 -0.59 6.96
C HIS A 30 9.36 -0.03 5.56
N GLY A 31 8.35 -0.57 4.87
CA GLY A 31 8.02 -0.10 3.53
C GLY A 31 6.89 -0.88 2.89
N LEU A 32 6.38 -0.31 1.80
CA LEU A 32 5.21 -0.79 1.09
C LEU A 32 5.57 -1.01 -0.38
N GLN A 33 5.25 -2.18 -0.91
CA GLN A 33 5.20 -2.40 -2.36
C GLN A 33 3.79 -2.04 -2.82
N LEU A 34 3.66 -1.10 -3.75
CA LEU A 34 2.39 -0.64 -4.31
C LEU A 34 2.30 -0.99 -5.79
N GLU A 35 1.12 -1.45 -6.20
CA GLU A 35 0.73 -1.56 -7.59
C GLU A 35 -0.62 -0.87 -7.77
N VAL A 36 -0.72 0.06 -8.72
CA VAL A 36 -1.99 0.65 -9.14
C VAL A 36 -2.39 0.01 -10.45
N LEU A 37 -3.46 -0.78 -10.38
CA LEU A 37 -3.96 -1.64 -11.44
C LEU A 37 -5.16 -1.00 -12.10
N ASP A 38 -5.25 -1.15 -13.42
CA ASP A 38 -6.47 -0.88 -14.15
C ASP A 38 -7.41 -2.08 -14.00
N SER A 39 -8.61 -1.85 -13.46
CA SER A 39 -9.67 -2.87 -13.34
C SER A 39 -10.83 -2.60 -14.29
N GLY A 40 -10.59 -1.85 -15.39
CA GLY A 40 -11.58 -1.52 -16.41
C GLY A 40 -12.31 -0.21 -16.09
N ASP A 41 -13.36 -0.29 -15.27
CA ASP A 41 -14.21 0.86 -14.95
C ASP A 41 -13.66 1.71 -13.78
N ALA A 42 -12.67 1.19 -13.06
CA ALA A 42 -12.03 1.85 -11.93
C ALA A 42 -10.57 1.41 -11.79
N ARG A 43 -9.80 2.18 -11.03
CA ARG A 43 -8.44 1.82 -10.60
C ARG A 43 -8.50 1.14 -9.24
N THR A 44 -7.68 0.11 -9.07
CA THR A 44 -7.53 -0.62 -7.81
C THR A 44 -6.07 -0.57 -7.37
N ALA A 45 -5.81 -0.27 -6.12
CA ALA A 45 -4.48 -0.41 -5.53
C ALA A 45 -4.34 -1.81 -4.90
N LEU A 46 -3.18 -2.42 -5.08
CA LEU A 46 -2.71 -3.60 -4.36
C LEU A 46 -1.44 -3.21 -3.61
N ALA A 47 -1.36 -3.56 -2.33
CA ALA A 47 -0.22 -3.26 -1.51
C ALA A 47 0.26 -4.49 -0.72
N VAL A 48 1.58 -4.59 -0.56
CA VAL A 48 2.23 -5.44 0.43
C VAL A 48 3.01 -4.56 1.39
N TRP A 49 2.62 -4.54 2.66
CA TRP A 49 3.28 -3.74 3.69
C TRP A 49 4.19 -4.61 4.56
N TYR A 50 5.49 -4.34 4.49
CA TYR A 50 6.54 -4.99 5.29
C TYR A 50 6.81 -4.19 6.56
N HIS A 51 6.74 -4.87 7.70
CA HIS A 51 6.98 -4.27 9.01
C HIS A 51 7.47 -5.32 10.01
N TYR A 52 7.63 -4.93 11.27
CA TYR A 52 8.03 -5.82 12.36
C TYR A 52 7.01 -5.79 13.50
N LEU A 53 6.77 -6.96 14.10
CA LEU A 53 6.05 -7.08 15.36
C LEU A 53 6.85 -7.99 16.29
N ASN A 54 7.07 -7.57 17.54
CA ASN A 54 7.81 -8.33 18.55
C ASN A 54 9.21 -8.80 18.09
N GLY A 55 9.90 -7.98 17.29
CA GLY A 55 11.24 -8.27 16.79
C GLY A 55 11.28 -9.22 15.58
N GLU A 56 10.13 -9.64 15.06
CA GLU A 56 10.04 -10.52 13.90
C GLU A 56 9.44 -9.81 12.69
N PRO A 57 9.92 -10.10 11.47
CA PRO A 57 9.34 -9.56 10.26
C PRO A 57 7.92 -10.08 10.06
N ARG A 58 7.07 -9.20 9.52
CA ARG A 58 5.69 -9.46 9.16
C ARG A 58 5.39 -8.77 7.84
N TRP A 59 4.42 -9.31 7.11
CA TRP A 59 3.86 -8.65 5.95
C TRP A 59 2.34 -8.72 5.98
N LEU A 60 1.71 -7.64 5.54
CA LEU A 60 0.28 -7.54 5.31
C LEU A 60 0.05 -7.35 3.83
N ILE A 61 -1.03 -7.93 3.30
CA ILE A 61 -1.42 -7.78 1.91
C ILE A 61 -2.81 -7.17 1.91
N GLY A 62 -3.05 -6.18 1.05
CA GLY A 62 -4.39 -5.62 0.92
C GLY A 62 -4.62 -4.97 -0.42
N SER A 63 -5.89 -4.78 -0.73
CA SER A 63 -6.31 -4.14 -1.97
C SER A 63 -7.57 -3.33 -1.76
N GLY A 64 -7.79 -2.34 -2.62
CA GLY A 64 -8.96 -1.48 -2.53
C GLY A 64 -9.05 -0.48 -3.67
N PRO A 65 -10.21 0.17 -3.84
CA PRO A 65 -10.43 1.15 -4.89
C PRO A 65 -9.54 2.37 -4.67
N VAL A 66 -9.08 2.96 -5.77
CA VAL A 66 -8.44 4.28 -5.77
C VAL A 66 -9.51 5.36 -5.85
N ASP A 67 -9.45 6.32 -4.94
CA ASP A 67 -10.26 7.54 -4.95
C ASP A 67 -9.33 8.77 -4.90
N GLY A 68 -9.27 9.50 -6.01
CA GLY A 68 -8.42 10.68 -6.13
C GLY A 68 -6.92 10.39 -5.94
N ASP A 69 -6.38 10.88 -4.82
CA ASP A 69 -4.98 10.82 -4.38
C ASP A 69 -4.70 9.65 -3.43
N HIS A 70 -5.68 8.82 -3.10
CA HIS A 70 -5.52 7.75 -2.13
C HIS A 70 -6.25 6.45 -2.50
N ALA A 71 -5.95 5.40 -1.76
CA ALA A 71 -6.68 4.14 -1.78
C ALA A 71 -6.87 3.62 -0.35
N ASP A 72 -8.09 3.14 -0.07
CA ASP A 72 -8.43 2.46 1.18
C ASP A 72 -8.34 0.96 0.99
N LEU A 73 -7.32 0.34 1.58
CA LEU A 73 -6.98 -1.06 1.40
C LEU A 73 -7.52 -1.88 2.57
N ALA A 74 -8.31 -2.90 2.27
CA ALA A 74 -8.64 -3.94 3.26
C ALA A 74 -7.44 -4.86 3.41
N MET A 75 -6.81 -4.87 4.58
CA MET A 75 -5.57 -5.59 4.83
C MET A 75 -5.84 -6.94 5.46
N VAL A 76 -5.02 -7.92 5.08
CA VAL A 76 -5.02 -9.27 5.65
C VAL A 76 -3.63 -9.67 6.10
N ILE A 77 -3.60 -10.58 7.07
CA ILE A 77 -2.41 -11.32 7.46
C ILE A 77 -2.59 -12.80 7.12
N THR A 78 -1.53 -13.47 6.69
CA THR A 78 -1.57 -14.90 6.32
C THR A 78 -0.58 -15.70 7.12
N HIS A 79 -0.95 -16.92 7.53
CA HIS A 79 -0.07 -17.85 8.23
C HIS A 79 -0.47 -19.30 7.96
N GLY A 80 0.34 -20.26 8.42
CA GLY A 80 0.03 -21.69 8.45
C GLY A 80 0.97 -22.58 7.64
N PRO A 81 1.06 -22.44 6.29
CA PRO A 81 1.80 -23.38 5.46
C PRO A 81 3.30 -23.34 5.68
N ASP A 82 3.94 -24.50 5.63
CA ASP A 82 5.40 -24.65 5.59
C ASP A 82 5.99 -24.39 4.19
N PHE A 83 7.31 -24.21 4.14
CA PHE A 83 8.05 -24.11 2.87
C PHE A 83 8.09 -25.47 2.14
N PRO A 84 8.08 -25.50 0.79
CA PRO A 84 8.30 -26.72 0.04
C PRO A 84 9.53 -27.52 0.52
N PRO A 85 9.44 -28.85 0.67
CA PRO A 85 8.40 -29.72 0.12
C PRO A 85 7.17 -29.94 1.01
N ASN A 86 7.11 -29.37 2.22
CA ASN A 86 6.05 -29.64 3.20
C ASN A 86 4.82 -28.73 3.06
N TYR A 87 4.73 -27.97 1.96
CA TYR A 87 3.62 -27.06 1.72
C TYR A 87 2.28 -27.81 1.62
N ASP A 88 1.34 -27.46 2.50
CA ASP A 88 -0.06 -27.84 2.39
C ASP A 88 -0.93 -26.58 2.27
N ALA A 89 -1.73 -26.51 1.21
CA ALA A 89 -2.63 -25.39 0.99
C ALA A 89 -3.79 -25.35 2.00
N ALA A 90 -4.15 -26.50 2.59
CA ALA A 90 -5.20 -26.59 3.61
C ALA A 90 -4.82 -25.87 4.91
N ASP A 91 -3.52 -25.73 5.19
CA ASP A 91 -3.02 -25.01 6.37
C ASP A 91 -3.07 -23.50 6.19
N LYS A 92 -3.31 -22.99 4.97
CA LYS A 92 -3.34 -21.56 4.69
C LYS A 92 -4.53 -20.89 5.37
N VAL A 93 -4.24 -20.04 6.34
CA VAL A 93 -5.20 -19.13 6.96
C VAL A 93 -4.95 -17.71 6.47
N GLN A 94 -6.02 -17.00 6.14
CA GLN A 94 -6.01 -15.58 5.80
C GLN A 94 -7.01 -14.87 6.71
N GLU A 95 -6.51 -14.00 7.56
CA GLU A 95 -7.30 -13.28 8.55
C GLU A 95 -7.40 -11.80 8.18
N PRO A 96 -8.59 -11.18 8.25
CA PRO A 96 -8.71 -9.72 8.20
C PRO A 96 -7.85 -9.11 9.30
N TRP A 97 -7.03 -8.11 8.97
CA TRP A 97 -6.15 -7.42 9.92
C TRP A 97 -6.66 -6.02 10.30
N GLY A 98 -7.38 -5.37 9.38
CA GLY A 98 -7.86 -4.00 9.52
C GLY A 98 -7.79 -3.27 8.19
N THR A 99 -7.59 -1.96 8.25
CA THR A 99 -7.52 -1.11 7.05
C THR A 99 -6.23 -0.31 6.98
N LEU A 100 -5.79 -0.01 5.75
CA LEU A 100 -4.68 0.88 5.49
C LEU A 100 -5.07 1.84 4.37
N ARG A 101 -5.03 3.14 4.67
CA ARG A 101 -5.09 4.19 3.66
C ARG A 101 -3.70 4.50 3.17
N PHE A 102 -3.48 4.46 1.86
CA PHE A 102 -2.27 4.97 1.21
C PHE A 102 -2.64 6.25 0.45
N SER A 103 -1.97 7.36 0.74
CA SER A 103 -2.18 8.66 0.09
C SER A 103 -0.88 9.18 -0.50
N VAL A 104 -0.93 9.76 -1.69
CA VAL A 104 0.22 10.41 -2.33
C VAL A 104 0.20 11.91 -2.10
N ASP A 105 1.40 12.51 -2.00
CA ASP A 105 1.63 13.95 -2.03
C ASP A 105 2.68 14.23 -3.10
N GLY A 106 2.21 14.35 -4.34
CA GLY A 106 3.08 14.39 -5.51
C GLY A 106 3.78 13.07 -5.80
N ALA A 107 4.79 13.13 -6.68
CA ALA A 107 5.39 11.95 -7.28
C ALA A 107 6.18 11.06 -6.31
N ASN A 108 6.77 11.59 -5.24
CA ASN A 108 7.79 10.88 -4.46
C ASN A 108 7.55 10.86 -2.95
N GLN A 109 6.44 11.43 -2.51
CA GLN A 109 6.03 11.48 -1.11
C GLN A 109 4.67 10.81 -0.97
N ALA A 110 4.51 10.05 0.10
CA ALA A 110 3.26 9.40 0.42
C ALA A 110 3.12 9.27 1.94
N GLN A 111 1.92 8.96 2.40
CA GLN A 111 1.64 8.61 3.78
C GLN A 111 0.76 7.38 3.81
N ILE A 112 1.01 6.50 4.79
CA ILE A 112 0.04 5.49 5.19
C ILE A 112 -0.58 5.85 6.53
N ASN A 113 -1.88 5.58 6.67
CA ASN A 113 -2.61 5.58 7.93
C ASN A 113 -3.28 4.22 8.07
N TRP A 114 -3.24 3.62 9.26
CA TRP A 114 -3.87 2.32 9.48
C TRP A 114 -4.71 2.31 10.75
N ASP A 115 -5.73 1.46 10.70
CA ASP A 115 -6.61 1.09 11.81
C ASP A 115 -6.56 -0.44 11.92
N ALA A 116 -6.08 -0.93 13.05
CA ALA A 116 -5.78 -2.35 13.24
C ALA A 116 -6.78 -2.99 14.21
N ASP A 117 -7.38 -4.10 13.77
CA ASP A 117 -8.31 -4.87 14.60
C ASP A 117 -7.58 -5.66 15.72
N TYR A 118 -6.26 -5.75 15.64
CA TYR A 118 -5.39 -6.48 16.56
C TYR A 118 -4.71 -5.52 17.54
N ALA A 119 -4.97 -5.71 18.84
CA ALA A 119 -4.49 -4.85 19.92
C ALA A 119 -2.95 -4.70 19.98
N ASP A 120 -2.19 -5.69 19.52
CA ASP A 120 -0.72 -5.67 19.54
C ASP A 120 -0.11 -4.69 18.52
N TYR A 121 -0.87 -4.24 17.52
CA TYR A 121 -0.43 -3.28 16.51
C TYR A 121 -0.83 -1.85 16.89
N GLY A 122 -2.10 -1.66 17.25
CA GLY A 122 -2.72 -0.34 17.40
C GLY A 122 -2.78 0.46 16.09
N ASP A 123 -3.39 1.64 16.16
CA ASP A 123 -3.57 2.53 15.02
C ASP A 123 -2.36 3.46 14.87
N GLY A 124 -2.13 3.96 13.66
CA GLY A 124 -1.00 4.87 13.44
C GLY A 124 -0.87 5.42 12.03
N SER A 125 0.26 6.09 11.82
CA SER A 125 0.64 6.63 10.51
C SER A 125 2.13 6.57 10.28
N MET A 126 2.52 6.62 9.00
CA MET A 126 3.91 6.59 8.58
C MET A 126 4.08 7.35 7.27
N ASP A 127 5.02 8.29 7.27
CA ASP A 127 5.44 8.96 6.04
C ASP A 127 6.37 8.06 5.23
N LEU A 128 6.19 8.07 3.92
CA LEU A 128 6.92 7.24 2.98
C LEU A 128 7.58 8.11 1.90
N THR A 129 8.75 7.67 1.47
CA THR A 129 9.45 8.18 0.31
C THR A 129 9.54 7.09 -0.74
N ARG A 130 9.40 7.45 -2.02
CA ARG A 130 9.55 6.50 -3.11
C ARG A 130 10.99 5.97 -3.20
N LEU A 131 11.13 4.64 -3.29
CA LEU A 131 12.41 3.96 -3.52
C LEU A 131 12.60 3.55 -4.98
N THR A 132 11.53 3.07 -5.62
CA THR A 132 11.59 2.58 -6.99
C THR A 132 10.47 3.18 -7.84
N THR A 133 10.76 3.29 -9.14
CA THR A 133 9.81 3.73 -10.16
C THR A 133 9.78 2.65 -11.23
N LEU A 134 8.59 2.29 -11.70
CA LEU A 134 8.45 1.38 -12.83
C LEU A 134 9.03 2.03 -14.10
N ASP A 135 9.83 1.27 -14.84
CA ASP A 135 10.41 1.73 -16.10
C ASP A 135 9.30 2.13 -17.08
N GLY A 136 9.46 3.29 -17.74
CA GLY A 136 8.46 3.85 -18.63
C GLY A 136 7.20 4.44 -17.97
N HIS A 137 7.09 4.43 -16.63
CA HIS A 137 5.91 4.88 -15.89
C HIS A 137 6.24 5.93 -14.82
N ALA A 138 7.19 6.84 -15.08
CA ALA A 138 7.46 7.94 -14.16
C ALA A 138 6.29 8.93 -14.10
N CYS A 139 5.97 9.44 -12.91
CA CYS A 139 4.96 10.50 -12.77
C CYS A 139 5.46 11.77 -13.47
N MET A 140 4.66 12.29 -14.40
CA MET A 140 4.98 13.54 -15.08
C MET A 140 4.51 14.75 -14.24
N PRO A 141 5.18 15.91 -14.36
CA PRO A 141 4.75 17.15 -13.73
C PRO A 141 3.37 17.64 -14.21
#